data_AF-A0A7W0YEE8-F1
#
_entry.id   AF-A0A7W0YEE8-F1
#
_cell.length_a   1.000
_cell.length_b   1.000
_cell.length_c   1.000
_cell.angle_alpha   90.00
_cell.angle_beta   90.00
_cell.angle_gamma   90.00
#
_symmetry.space_group_name_H-M   'P 1'
#
loop_
_entity.id
_entity.type
_entity.pdbx_description
1 polymer ?
#
loop_
_entity_poly.entity_id
_entity_poly.type
_entity_poly.pdbx_seq_one_letter_code
_entity_poly.pdbx_strand_id
1 'polypeptide(L)'
;MRSDNTCNMILRSRRFSVLALVCLAAASARAQGLPAELNGQLVALRGKSALSYAPPDLPRSKYVALYFSAGWCGPCHQFTPELVKFYNELKPKHPEFEIVFVSRDRGQNAMEKYMHELAMPWPALRYGITKGSRLNKYAGPGIPDLVLLNEKGEVISDSYAGKQYLGPHKVMNDLKKLLTGESGSFASTDLATPAPVGATADEPAKPAVKSPSGTNWDEVFKKKSP
;
A
#
# COMPACT_ATOMS: atom_id res chain seq x y z
N MET A 1 -67.60 -57.68 -1.84
CA MET A 1 -66.50 -57.59 -0.86
C MET A 1 -65.83 -58.94 -0.76
N ARG A 2 -64.77 -59.16 -1.54
CA ARG A 2 -63.95 -60.37 -1.52
C ARG A 2 -62.51 -59.95 -1.76
N SER A 3 -61.67 -60.45 -0.86
CA SER A 3 -60.22 -60.36 -0.85
C SER A 3 -59.65 -61.22 -1.97
N ASP A 4 -58.79 -60.67 -2.82
CA ASP A 4 -57.89 -61.45 -3.65
C ASP A 4 -56.45 -61.09 -3.32
N ASN A 5 -55.77 -62.13 -2.84
CA ASN A 5 -54.38 -62.21 -2.50
C ASN A 5 -53.51 -62.41 -3.74
N THR A 6 -52.22 -62.11 -3.57
CA THR A 6 -51.04 -62.63 -4.28
C THR A 6 -50.80 -62.21 -5.73
N CYS A 7 -49.82 -61.31 -5.91
CA CYS A 7 -48.86 -61.43 -7.00
C CYS A 7 -47.44 -61.23 -6.42
N ASN A 8 -46.66 -62.31 -6.47
CA ASN A 8 -45.31 -62.41 -5.94
C ASN A 8 -44.32 -62.32 -7.10
N MET A 9 -43.19 -61.64 -6.85
CA MET A 9 -41.92 -61.64 -7.59
C MET A 9 -41.92 -61.20 -9.07
N ILE A 10 -41.16 -60.14 -9.35
CA ILE A 10 -39.97 -60.19 -10.23
C ILE A 10 -39.01 -59.09 -9.79
N LEU A 11 -37.82 -59.51 -9.34
CA LEU A 11 -36.64 -58.69 -9.12
C LEU A 11 -36.30 -57.88 -10.37
N ARG A 12 -36.12 -56.57 -10.24
CA ARG A 12 -35.22 -55.81 -11.14
C ARG A 12 -34.38 -54.79 -10.38
N SER A 13 -33.13 -55.21 -10.19
CA SER A 13 -31.90 -54.43 -10.37
C SER A 13 -31.75 -53.09 -9.64
N ARG A 14 -30.85 -53.13 -8.67
CA ARG A 14 -30.21 -52.00 -7.99
C ARG A 14 -29.68 -50.96 -8.98
N ARG A 15 -30.07 -49.70 -8.82
CA ARG A 15 -29.19 -48.53 -8.99
C ARG A 15 -29.58 -47.45 -7.98
N PHE A 16 -28.82 -47.38 -6.89
CA PHE A 16 -28.78 -46.19 -6.04
C PHE A 16 -28.24 -45.04 -6.89
N SER A 17 -29.05 -44.00 -7.11
CA SER A 17 -28.54 -42.73 -7.61
C SER A 17 -28.86 -41.67 -6.57
N VAL A 18 -27.95 -41.55 -5.61
CA VAL A 18 -27.80 -40.39 -4.75
C VAL A 18 -27.47 -39.22 -5.67
N LEU A 19 -28.42 -38.30 -5.88
CA LEU A 19 -28.06 -37.00 -6.46
C LEU A 19 -28.03 -35.98 -5.33
N ALA A 20 -26.80 -35.64 -4.99
CA ALA A 20 -26.40 -34.80 -3.90
C ALA A 20 -27.00 -33.40 -4.01
N LEU A 21 -27.44 -32.93 -2.85
CA LEU A 21 -27.65 -31.55 -2.51
C LEU A 21 -26.43 -30.73 -2.96
N VAL A 22 -26.57 -29.97 -4.05
CA VAL A 22 -25.58 -28.96 -4.43
C VAL A 22 -25.71 -27.81 -3.45
N CYS A 23 -25.07 -27.94 -2.30
CA CYS A 23 -24.69 -26.80 -1.48
C CYS A 23 -23.68 -25.99 -2.29
N LEU A 24 -24.17 -25.07 -3.11
CA LEU A 24 -23.35 -23.99 -3.64
C LEU A 24 -22.99 -23.08 -2.45
N ALA A 25 -21.95 -23.47 -1.72
CA ALA A 25 -21.28 -22.57 -0.81
C ALA A 25 -20.70 -21.46 -1.68
N ALA A 26 -21.42 -20.34 -1.79
CA ALA A 26 -20.83 -19.09 -2.17
C ALA A 26 -19.81 -18.76 -1.07
N ALA A 27 -18.55 -19.16 -1.30
CA ALA A 27 -17.42 -18.64 -0.56
C ALA A 27 -17.47 -17.12 -0.73
N SER A 28 -18.01 -16.44 0.28
CA SER A 28 -18.13 -15.01 0.32
C SER A 28 -16.74 -14.43 0.07
N ALA A 29 -16.58 -13.71 -1.04
CA ALA A 29 -15.41 -12.92 -1.39
C ALA A 29 -15.12 -11.90 -0.29
N ARG A 30 -14.48 -12.32 0.80
CA ARG A 30 -14.19 -11.52 1.98
C ARG A 30 -12.69 -11.47 2.23
N ALA A 31 -11.96 -11.04 1.20
CA ALA A 31 -10.60 -10.49 1.28
C ALA A 31 -10.17 -10.02 -0.12
N GLN A 32 -10.80 -8.96 -0.65
CA GLN A 32 -10.40 -8.38 -1.95
C GLN A 32 -9.93 -6.92 -1.80
N GLY A 33 -9.39 -6.57 -0.63
CA GLY A 33 -8.85 -5.24 -0.37
C GLY A 33 -7.32 -5.28 -0.29
N LEU A 34 -6.68 -4.20 -0.75
CA LEU A 34 -5.23 -4.03 -0.68
C LEU A 34 -4.68 -4.18 0.75
N PRO A 35 -5.32 -3.64 1.81
CA PRO A 35 -4.86 -3.89 3.18
C PRO A 35 -4.81 -5.37 3.58
N ALA A 36 -5.74 -6.19 3.07
CA ALA A 36 -5.75 -7.62 3.35
C ALA A 36 -4.61 -8.36 2.61
N GLU A 37 -4.26 -7.92 1.39
CA GLU A 37 -3.13 -8.45 0.63
C GLU A 37 -1.78 -8.16 1.31
N LEU A 38 -1.67 -7.01 1.98
CA LEU A 38 -0.45 -6.60 2.70
C LEU A 38 -0.32 -7.25 4.08
N ASN A 39 -1.42 -7.74 4.66
CA ASN A 39 -1.40 -8.24 6.02
C ASN A 39 -0.47 -9.46 6.18
N GLY A 40 0.37 -9.45 7.22
CA GLY A 40 1.37 -10.50 7.47
C GLY A 40 2.62 -10.47 6.56
N GLN A 41 2.66 -9.59 5.56
CA GLN A 41 3.78 -9.46 4.62
C GLN A 41 4.74 -8.32 4.97
N LEU A 42 4.35 -7.46 5.91
CA LEU A 42 5.09 -6.25 6.25
C LEU A 42 6.12 -6.46 7.36
N VAL A 43 7.16 -5.64 7.30
CA VAL A 43 8.23 -5.54 8.28
C VAL A 43 8.45 -4.08 8.67
N ALA A 44 8.93 -3.84 9.87
CA ALA A 44 9.38 -2.53 10.32
C ALA A 44 10.75 -2.66 11.01
N LEU A 45 11.51 -1.57 11.05
CA LEU A 45 12.80 -1.56 11.74
C LEU A 45 12.61 -1.65 13.25
N ARG A 46 13.39 -2.54 13.88
CA ARG A 46 13.66 -2.52 15.32
C ARG A 46 15.17 -2.51 15.51
N GLY A 47 15.71 -1.39 15.95
CA GLY A 47 17.15 -1.12 15.82
C GLY A 47 17.58 -1.15 14.35
N LYS A 48 18.49 -2.07 14.01
CA LYS A 48 19.08 -2.18 12.65
C LYS A 48 18.47 -3.26 11.76
N SER A 49 17.50 -4.02 12.27
CA SER A 49 16.95 -5.18 11.54
C SER A 49 15.45 -5.04 11.33
N ALA A 50 14.96 -5.55 10.20
CA ALA A 50 13.54 -5.57 9.88
C ALA A 50 12.87 -6.81 10.49
N LEU A 51 11.87 -6.57 11.34
CA LEU A 51 11.06 -7.61 11.96
C LEU A 51 9.63 -7.55 11.44
N SER A 52 8.94 -8.70 11.44
CA SER A 52 7.52 -8.76 11.09
C SER A 52 6.72 -7.73 11.87
N TYR A 53 5.94 -6.91 11.16
CA TYR A 53 5.16 -5.84 11.73
C TYR A 53 3.79 -5.76 11.05
N ALA A 54 2.73 -5.71 11.86
CA ALA A 54 1.38 -5.47 11.40
C ALA A 54 0.95 -4.08 11.93
N PRO A 55 0.79 -3.07 11.05
CA PRO A 55 0.29 -1.77 11.47
C PRO A 55 -1.16 -1.91 11.97
N PRO A 56 -1.48 -1.47 13.19
CA PRO A 56 -2.83 -1.65 13.77
C PRO A 56 -3.95 -0.99 12.95
N ASP A 57 -3.62 0.08 12.25
CA ASP A 57 -4.58 0.85 11.45
C ASP A 57 -4.70 0.38 10.01
N LEU A 58 -3.77 -0.45 9.51
CA LEU A 58 -3.76 -0.92 8.13
C LEU A 58 -5.11 -1.54 7.71
N PRO A 59 -5.75 -2.42 8.51
CA PRO A 59 -7.06 -2.99 8.14
C PRO A 59 -8.19 -1.95 8.00
N ARG A 60 -8.02 -0.75 8.56
CA ARG A 60 -8.97 0.38 8.50
C ARG A 60 -8.50 1.49 7.56
N SER A 61 -7.32 1.37 6.96
CA SER A 61 -6.80 2.38 6.05
C SER A 61 -7.63 2.40 4.77
N LYS A 62 -8.20 3.57 4.47
CA LYS A 62 -8.89 3.87 3.22
C LYS A 62 -7.92 4.13 2.07
N TYR A 63 -6.72 4.60 2.42
CA TYR A 63 -5.69 4.97 1.48
C TYR A 63 -4.37 4.27 1.82
N VAL A 64 -3.69 3.73 0.81
CA VAL A 64 -2.35 3.19 0.97
C VAL A 64 -1.47 3.76 -0.14
N ALA A 65 -0.37 4.39 0.24
CA ALA A 65 0.63 4.85 -0.70
C ALA A 65 1.78 3.84 -0.77
N LEU A 66 1.93 3.19 -1.92
CA LEU A 66 3.07 2.32 -2.21
C LEU A 66 4.26 3.18 -2.63
N TYR A 67 5.35 3.08 -1.89
CA TYR A 67 6.56 3.83 -2.16
C TYR A 67 7.65 2.90 -2.69
N PHE A 68 7.91 2.93 -3.99
CA PHE A 68 8.99 2.18 -4.62
C PHE A 68 10.27 3.02 -4.61
N SER A 69 11.30 2.50 -3.96
CA SER A 69 12.57 3.22 -3.77
C SER A 69 13.73 2.28 -3.46
N ALA A 70 14.96 2.80 -3.45
CA ALA A 70 16.15 2.07 -3.06
C ALA A 70 17.27 2.99 -2.55
N GLY A 71 18.16 2.44 -1.72
CA GLY A 71 19.30 3.16 -1.15
C GLY A 71 20.41 3.50 -2.14
N TRP A 72 20.44 2.89 -3.32
CA TRP A 72 21.39 3.23 -4.39
C TRP A 72 20.89 4.38 -5.30
N CYS A 73 19.66 4.86 -5.11
CA CYS A 73 19.01 5.87 -5.95
C CYS A 73 19.23 7.28 -5.41
N GLY A 74 20.02 8.10 -6.11
CA GLY A 74 20.32 9.49 -5.72
C GLY A 74 19.07 10.37 -5.51
N PRO A 75 18.15 10.48 -6.49
CA PRO A 75 16.93 11.27 -6.33
C PRO A 75 16.03 10.77 -5.18
N CYS A 76 16.09 9.48 -4.87
CA CYS A 76 15.34 8.90 -3.76
C CYS A 76 15.84 9.43 -2.41
N HIS A 77 17.15 9.58 -2.22
CA HIS A 77 17.72 10.20 -1.02
C HIS A 77 17.32 11.66 -0.83
N GLN A 78 17.02 12.38 -1.91
CA GLN A 78 16.49 13.74 -1.83
C GLN A 78 15.01 13.75 -1.42
N PHE A 79 14.22 12.83 -1.98
CA PHE A 79 12.78 12.80 -1.77
C PHE A 79 12.35 12.19 -0.42
N THR A 80 12.97 11.08 0.02
CA THR A 80 12.51 10.37 1.22
C THR A 80 12.46 11.25 2.48
N PRO A 81 13.43 12.14 2.78
CA PRO A 81 13.34 13.00 3.96
C PRO A 81 12.10 13.89 3.97
N GLU A 82 11.66 14.36 2.80
CA GLU A 82 10.43 15.14 2.64
C GLU A 82 9.19 14.27 2.90
N LEU A 83 9.20 13.04 2.39
CA LEU A 83 8.13 12.07 2.65
C LEU A 83 8.04 11.68 4.14
N VAL A 84 9.18 11.56 4.83
CA VAL A 84 9.24 11.33 6.29
C VAL A 84 8.58 12.48 7.04
N LYS A 85 8.94 13.73 6.70
CA LYS A 85 8.32 14.92 7.30
C LYS A 85 6.80 14.91 7.09
N PHE A 86 6.36 14.70 5.85
CA PHE A 86 4.95 14.61 5.49
C PHE A 86 4.19 13.54 6.29
N TYR A 87 4.76 12.34 6.40
CA TYR A 87 4.14 11.24 7.15
C TYR A 87 4.00 11.59 8.63
N ASN A 88 5.06 12.09 9.25
CA ASN A 88 5.04 12.46 10.68
C ASN A 88 4.03 13.58 10.99
N GLU A 89 3.78 14.49 10.05
CA GLU A 89 2.81 15.57 10.20
C GLU A 89 1.35 15.10 10.06
N LEU A 90 1.08 14.16 9.12
CA LEU A 90 -0.28 13.77 8.76
C LEU A 90 -0.75 12.49 9.43
N LYS A 91 0.09 11.46 9.57
CA LYS A 91 -0.32 10.15 10.10
C LYS A 91 -1.00 10.24 11.48
N PRO A 92 -0.54 11.07 12.44
CA PRO A 92 -1.22 11.19 13.74
C PRO A 92 -2.64 11.77 13.64
N LYS A 93 -2.95 12.53 12.59
CA LYS A 93 -4.24 13.20 12.37
C LYS A 93 -5.16 12.36 11.48
N HIS A 94 -4.57 11.53 10.63
CA HIS A 94 -5.27 10.77 9.59
C HIS A 94 -4.89 9.29 9.66
N PRO A 95 -5.43 8.53 10.63
CA PRO A 95 -5.17 7.08 10.73
C PRO A 95 -5.70 6.29 9.53
N GLU A 96 -6.56 6.89 8.69
CA GLU A 96 -7.12 6.32 7.48
C GLU A 96 -6.15 6.20 6.30
N PHE A 97 -4.90 6.68 6.40
CA PHE A 97 -3.88 6.42 5.38
C PHE A 97 -2.64 5.72 5.94
N GLU A 98 -1.93 4.96 5.10
CA GLU A 98 -0.65 4.31 5.42
C GLU A 98 0.33 4.41 4.25
N ILE A 99 1.63 4.46 4.53
CA ILE A 99 2.68 4.32 3.52
C ILE A 99 3.28 2.91 3.64
N VAL A 100 3.54 2.26 2.51
CA VAL A 100 4.24 0.97 2.47
C VAL A 100 5.43 1.08 1.54
N PHE A 101 6.64 0.89 2.10
CA PHE A 101 7.86 0.86 1.32
C PHE A 101 8.00 -0.47 0.56
N VAL A 102 8.19 -0.40 -0.75
CA VAL A 102 8.49 -1.56 -1.61
C VAL A 102 9.90 -1.40 -2.16
N SER A 103 10.84 -2.11 -1.55
CA SER A 103 12.26 -1.95 -1.86
C SER A 103 12.65 -2.48 -3.25
N ARG A 104 13.43 -1.66 -3.96
CA ARG A 104 14.16 -1.98 -5.19
C ARG A 104 15.67 -2.21 -4.90
N ASP A 105 16.04 -2.35 -3.63
CA ASP A 105 17.42 -2.65 -3.23
C ASP A 105 17.85 -4.03 -3.72
N ARG A 106 19.17 -4.27 -3.68
CA ARG A 106 19.77 -5.54 -4.12
C ARG A 106 20.02 -6.50 -2.95
N GLY A 107 19.44 -6.24 -1.78
CA GLY A 107 19.52 -7.13 -0.62
C GLY A 107 18.72 -6.62 0.56
N GLN A 108 18.35 -7.54 1.47
CA GLN A 108 17.66 -7.18 2.71
C GLN A 108 18.50 -6.21 3.56
N ASN A 109 19.80 -6.44 3.70
CA ASN A 109 20.68 -5.54 4.45
C ASN A 109 20.75 -4.13 3.82
N ALA A 110 20.70 -4.03 2.49
CA ALA A 110 20.68 -2.74 1.81
C ALA A 110 19.35 -2.00 2.05
N MET A 111 18.23 -2.73 1.99
CA MET A 111 16.91 -2.21 2.36
C MET A 111 16.87 -1.72 3.80
N GLU A 112 17.32 -2.53 4.76
CA GLU A 112 17.35 -2.18 6.19
C GLU A 112 18.24 -0.96 6.46
N LYS A 113 19.44 -0.93 5.87
CA LYS A 113 20.36 0.20 5.95
C LYS A 113 19.70 1.47 5.43
N TYR A 114 19.09 1.42 4.25
CA TYR A 114 18.42 2.57 3.65
C TYR A 114 17.25 3.09 4.49
N MET A 115 16.40 2.19 4.99
CA MET A 115 15.30 2.54 5.90
C MET A 115 15.83 3.20 7.19
N HIS A 116 16.95 2.70 7.73
CA HIS A 116 17.54 3.21 8.96
C HIS A 116 18.18 4.57 8.75
N GLU A 117 18.99 4.72 7.69
CA GLU A 117 19.68 5.97 7.34
C GLU A 117 18.71 7.13 7.10
N LEU A 118 17.56 6.84 6.46
CA LEU A 118 16.54 7.87 6.20
C LEU A 118 15.41 7.89 7.23
N ALA A 119 15.58 7.19 8.36
CA ALA A 119 14.65 7.20 9.50
C ALA A 119 13.19 6.96 9.10
N MET A 120 12.92 6.00 8.22
CA MET A 120 11.58 5.74 7.69
C MET A 120 10.61 5.30 8.81
N PRO A 121 9.50 6.04 9.03
CA PRO A 121 8.52 5.78 10.09
C PRO A 121 7.38 4.83 9.67
N TRP A 122 7.42 4.29 8.46
CA TRP A 122 6.41 3.40 7.88
C TRP A 122 6.93 1.97 7.69
N PRO A 123 6.04 0.98 7.58
CA PRO A 123 6.43 -0.40 7.26
C PRO A 123 6.95 -0.56 5.83
N ALA A 124 7.67 -1.66 5.60
CA ALA A 124 8.11 -2.12 4.29
C ALA A 124 7.54 -3.50 3.97
N LEU A 125 7.36 -3.79 2.68
CA LEU A 125 7.15 -5.16 2.23
C LEU A 125 8.42 -5.97 2.50
N ARG A 126 8.28 -7.18 3.07
CA ARG A 126 9.42 -8.07 3.33
C ARG A 126 10.28 -8.25 2.08
N TYR A 127 11.58 -8.01 2.19
CA TYR A 127 12.51 -8.03 1.05
C TYR A 127 12.40 -9.32 0.21
N GLY A 128 12.34 -10.49 0.85
CA GLY A 128 12.32 -11.79 0.14
C GLY A 128 11.14 -11.99 -0.81
N ILE A 129 10.07 -11.20 -0.70
CA ILE A 129 8.88 -11.30 -1.56
C ILE A 129 8.73 -10.11 -2.51
N THR A 130 9.58 -9.08 -2.45
CA THR A 130 9.42 -7.86 -3.27
C THR A 130 9.46 -8.17 -4.76
N LYS A 131 10.42 -8.98 -5.23
CA LYS A 131 10.62 -9.31 -6.65
C LYS A 131 9.41 -10.03 -7.28
N GLY A 132 8.75 -10.92 -6.54
CA GLY A 132 7.58 -11.69 -6.99
C GLY A 132 6.24 -11.06 -6.61
N SER A 133 6.25 -9.90 -5.97
CA SER A 133 5.04 -9.29 -5.43
C SER A 133 4.10 -8.82 -6.55
N ARG A 134 2.80 -9.05 -6.35
CA ARG A 134 1.74 -8.49 -7.21
C ARG A 134 1.71 -6.96 -7.16
N LEU A 135 2.28 -6.33 -6.13
CA LEU A 135 2.38 -4.88 -6.02
C LEU A 135 3.22 -4.26 -7.14
N ASN A 136 4.13 -5.03 -7.76
CA ASN A 136 4.96 -4.54 -8.87
C ASN A 136 4.14 -4.13 -10.10
N LYS A 137 2.87 -4.56 -10.22
CA LYS A 137 1.97 -4.10 -11.28
C LYS A 137 1.67 -2.60 -11.21
N TYR A 138 1.82 -1.99 -10.03
CA TYR A 138 1.62 -0.56 -9.83
C TYR A 138 2.89 0.25 -10.11
N ALA A 139 4.04 -0.41 -10.21
CA ALA A 139 5.31 0.29 -10.19
C ALA A 139 5.63 0.89 -11.57
N GLY A 140 6.03 2.16 -11.58
CA GLY A 140 6.51 2.85 -12.76
C GLY A 140 7.88 2.34 -13.27
N PRO A 141 8.33 2.87 -14.42
CA PRO A 141 9.59 2.48 -15.06
C PRO A 141 10.85 2.89 -14.26
N GLY A 142 10.73 3.84 -13.33
CA GLY A 142 11.85 4.36 -12.54
C GLY A 142 11.43 4.71 -11.11
N ILE A 143 12.41 5.11 -10.30
CA ILE A 143 12.24 5.53 -8.90
C ILE A 143 12.89 6.91 -8.68
N PRO A 144 12.45 7.71 -7.68
CA PRO A 144 11.40 7.41 -6.70
C PRO A 144 10.02 7.36 -7.33
N ASP A 145 9.19 6.43 -6.86
CA ASP A 145 7.83 6.25 -7.35
C ASP A 145 6.89 6.06 -6.17
N LEU A 146 5.87 6.90 -6.13
CA LEU A 146 4.82 6.89 -5.12
C LEU A 146 3.49 6.70 -5.84
N VAL A 147 2.72 5.68 -5.43
CA VAL A 147 1.42 5.36 -6.02
C VAL A 147 0.38 5.30 -4.91
N LEU A 148 -0.62 6.16 -4.98
CA LEU A 148 -1.71 6.23 -4.04
C LEU A 148 -2.87 5.34 -4.49
N LEU A 149 -3.23 4.40 -3.63
CA LEU A 149 -4.29 3.43 -3.85
C LEU A 149 -5.42 3.62 -2.84
N ASN A 150 -6.65 3.30 -3.23
CA ASN A 150 -7.74 3.13 -2.28
C ASN A 150 -7.71 1.73 -1.64
N GLU A 151 -8.62 1.50 -0.69
CA GLU A 151 -8.82 0.22 0.01
C GLU A 151 -9.06 -1.00 -0.92
N LYS A 152 -9.57 -0.77 -2.14
CA LYS A 152 -9.80 -1.80 -3.17
C LYS A 152 -8.57 -2.06 -4.04
N GLY A 153 -7.52 -1.25 -3.90
CA GLY A 153 -6.32 -1.29 -4.74
C GLY A 153 -6.47 -0.56 -6.08
N GLU A 154 -7.46 0.32 -6.21
CA GLU A 154 -7.61 1.19 -7.39
C GLU A 154 -6.67 2.39 -7.26
N VAL A 155 -6.02 2.79 -8.35
CA VAL A 155 -5.08 3.93 -8.38
C VAL A 155 -5.86 5.24 -8.35
N ILE A 156 -5.57 6.06 -7.33
CA ILE A 156 -6.13 7.42 -7.17
C ILE A 156 -5.16 8.46 -7.73
N SER A 157 -3.87 8.30 -7.45
CA SER A 157 -2.82 9.19 -7.93
C SER A 157 -1.50 8.43 -8.08
N ASP A 158 -0.71 8.83 -9.06
CA ASP A 158 0.50 8.13 -9.49
C ASP A 158 1.59 9.16 -9.83
N SER A 159 2.84 8.80 -9.56
CA SER A 159 4.03 9.57 -9.96
C SER A 159 4.24 9.55 -11.47
N TYR A 160 3.55 8.66 -12.18
CA TYR A 160 3.54 8.54 -13.63
C TYR A 160 2.15 8.73 -14.23
N ALA A 161 2.10 9.37 -15.40
CA ALA A 161 0.96 9.32 -16.31
C ALA A 161 1.40 8.59 -17.58
N GLY A 162 1.18 7.28 -17.61
CA GLY A 162 1.73 6.41 -18.65
C GLY A 162 3.26 6.40 -18.63
N LYS A 163 3.90 6.99 -19.64
CA LYS A 163 5.37 7.09 -19.72
C LYS A 163 5.93 8.39 -19.15
N GLN A 164 5.08 9.38 -18.87
CA GLN A 164 5.51 10.66 -18.36
C GLN A 164 5.72 10.59 -16.85
N TYR A 165 6.89 11.01 -16.38
CA TYR A 165 7.18 11.14 -14.96
C TYR A 165 6.73 12.51 -14.46
N LEU A 166 5.74 12.52 -13.57
CA LEU A 166 5.19 13.71 -12.91
C LEU A 166 5.82 13.95 -11.54
N GLY A 167 6.43 12.91 -10.95
CA GLY A 167 7.14 12.95 -9.68
C GLY A 167 6.24 12.66 -8.47
N PRO A 168 6.84 12.17 -7.38
CA PRO A 168 6.09 11.71 -6.21
C PRO A 168 5.49 12.85 -5.37
N HIS A 169 5.98 14.09 -5.53
CA HIS A 169 5.37 15.29 -4.93
C HIS A 169 3.93 15.51 -5.38
N LYS A 170 3.60 15.17 -6.64
CA LYS A 170 2.22 15.22 -7.13
C LYS A 170 1.32 14.37 -6.23
N VAL A 171 1.74 13.14 -5.95
CA VAL A 171 0.97 12.18 -5.15
C VAL A 171 0.85 12.62 -3.69
N MET A 172 1.91 13.21 -3.11
CA MET A 172 1.83 13.83 -1.77
C MET A 172 0.79 14.95 -1.72
N ASN A 173 0.77 15.82 -2.72
CA ASN A 173 -0.18 16.93 -2.79
C ASN A 173 -1.62 16.43 -2.95
N ASP A 174 -1.83 15.44 -3.83
CA ASP A 174 -3.15 14.84 -4.03
C ASP A 174 -3.65 14.14 -2.75
N LEU A 175 -2.78 13.37 -2.08
CA LEU A 175 -3.11 12.75 -0.79
C LEU A 175 -3.48 13.80 0.26
N LYS A 176 -2.70 14.88 0.37
CA LYS A 176 -2.99 15.96 1.33
C LYS A 176 -4.37 16.58 1.08
N LYS A 177 -4.72 16.87 -0.19
CA LYS A 177 -6.04 17.41 -0.56
C LYS A 177 -7.16 16.46 -0.18
N LEU A 178 -6.98 15.16 -0.44
CA LEU A 178 -7.97 14.13 -0.10
C LEU A 178 -8.20 14.01 1.42
N LEU A 179 -7.14 14.10 2.21
CA LEU A 179 -7.22 13.99 3.67
C LEU A 179 -7.77 15.25 4.35
N THR A 180 -7.45 16.42 3.81
CA THR A 180 -7.86 17.72 4.38
C THR A 180 -9.24 18.19 3.93
N GLY A 181 -9.88 17.46 3.01
CA GLY A 181 -11.21 17.82 2.50
C GLY A 181 -11.20 19.02 1.56
N GLU A 182 -10.04 19.43 1.04
CA GLU A 182 -9.90 20.43 -0.03
C GLU A 182 -10.26 19.81 -1.40
N SER A 183 -11.40 19.11 -1.46
CA SER A 183 -11.90 18.51 -2.68
C SER A 183 -12.45 19.61 -3.60
N GLY A 184 -11.60 20.04 -4.54
CA GLY A 184 -12.10 20.56 -5.81
C GLY A 184 -13.09 19.55 -6.39
N SER A 185 -14.33 20.00 -6.57
CA SER A 185 -15.39 19.21 -7.18
C SER A 185 -14.92 18.72 -8.55
N PHE A 186 -15.00 17.42 -8.82
CA PHE A 186 -14.88 16.88 -10.16
C PHE A 186 -16.13 17.28 -10.95
N ALA A 187 -16.08 18.45 -11.59
CA ALA A 187 -17.04 18.88 -12.60
C ALA A 187 -16.32 19.63 -13.73
N SER A 188 -16.53 19.10 -14.93
CA SER A 188 -16.33 19.61 -16.28
C SER A 188 -16.10 21.12 -16.51
N THR A 189 -15.36 21.36 -17.60
CA THR A 189 -15.32 22.51 -18.56
C THR A 189 -14.40 23.73 -18.32
N ASP A 190 -13.47 23.83 -19.29
CA ASP A 190 -13.11 25.00 -20.10
C ASP A 190 -11.78 25.75 -19.94
N LEU A 191 -11.19 25.95 -21.13
CA LEU A 191 -9.96 26.63 -21.52
C LEU A 191 -9.73 27.98 -20.82
N ALA A 192 -8.48 28.21 -20.39
CA ALA A 192 -7.74 29.43 -20.75
C ALA A 192 -6.24 29.30 -20.42
N THR A 193 -5.40 29.76 -21.34
CA THR A 193 -3.98 30.13 -21.20
C THR A 193 -3.84 31.38 -22.09
N PRO A 194 -3.11 32.45 -21.72
CA PRO A 194 -1.65 32.45 -21.88
C PRO A 194 -0.81 33.11 -20.78
N ALA A 195 0.50 32.82 -20.90
CA ALA A 195 1.69 33.17 -20.11
C ALA A 195 2.15 34.67 -20.29
N PRO A 196 3.40 35.13 -20.03
CA PRO A 196 4.59 34.51 -19.38
C PRO A 196 5.44 35.45 -18.44
N VAL A 197 6.62 34.93 -18.07
CA VAL A 197 7.94 35.53 -17.71
C VAL A 197 8.26 36.16 -16.34
N GLY A 198 9.41 35.73 -15.79
CA GLY A 198 10.22 36.52 -14.84
C GLY A 198 11.22 35.67 -14.03
N ALA A 199 12.47 35.61 -14.46
CA ALA A 199 13.60 35.00 -13.75
C ALA A 199 14.23 35.99 -12.76
N THR A 200 14.80 35.49 -11.65
CA THR A 200 16.19 35.73 -11.21
C THR A 200 16.53 34.89 -9.98
N ALA A 201 17.80 34.46 -9.94
CA ALA A 201 18.44 33.70 -8.87
C ALA A 201 18.69 34.54 -7.61
N ASP A 202 18.76 33.87 -6.45
CA ASP A 202 19.88 34.01 -5.51
C ASP A 202 19.80 32.91 -4.45
N GLU A 203 20.89 32.15 -4.35
CA GLU A 203 21.13 31.10 -3.35
C GLU A 203 21.81 31.69 -2.12
N PRO A 204 21.32 31.40 -0.90
CA PRO A 204 22.18 31.42 0.27
C PRO A 204 22.36 30.04 0.90
N ALA A 205 23.58 29.86 1.41
CA ALA A 205 24.14 28.64 1.94
C ALA A 205 23.33 27.95 3.05
N LYS A 206 23.41 26.61 2.99
CA LYS A 206 22.87 25.57 3.87
C LYS A 206 23.25 25.74 5.35
N PRO A 207 22.29 25.89 6.27
CA PRO A 207 22.51 25.56 7.68
C PRO A 207 22.31 24.05 7.90
N ALA A 208 23.18 23.45 8.71
CA ALA A 208 23.08 22.05 9.13
C ALA A 208 21.78 21.82 9.92
N VAL A 209 20.79 21.19 9.29
CA VAL A 209 19.52 20.81 9.91
C VAL A 209 19.73 19.52 10.70
N LYS A 210 19.61 19.62 12.03
CA LYS A 210 19.50 18.47 12.93
C LYS A 210 18.31 17.61 12.48
N SER A 211 18.55 16.32 12.22
CA SER A 211 17.55 15.36 11.77
C SER A 211 16.29 15.41 12.66
N PRO A 212 15.09 15.62 12.10
CA PRO A 212 13.86 15.48 12.88
C PRO A 212 13.71 14.00 13.26
N SER A 213 13.52 13.75 14.55
CA SER A 213 13.34 12.42 15.12
C SER A 213 12.23 11.68 14.38
N GLY A 214 12.62 10.70 13.56
CA GLY A 214 11.69 9.71 13.02
C GLY A 214 11.00 8.95 14.16
N THR A 215 9.89 8.29 13.85
CA THR A 215 9.17 7.44 14.80
C THR A 215 10.13 6.57 15.61
N ASN A 216 10.06 6.70 16.93
CA ASN A 216 10.83 5.85 17.84
C ASN A 216 10.23 4.44 17.82
N TRP A 217 10.70 3.61 16.89
CA TRP A 217 10.25 2.23 16.75
C TRP A 217 10.41 1.43 18.05
N ASP A 218 11.40 1.76 18.90
CA ASP A 218 11.57 1.10 20.20
C ASP A 218 10.39 1.39 21.15
N GLU A 219 9.77 2.57 21.09
CA GLU A 219 8.55 2.87 21.84
C GLU A 219 7.32 2.14 21.29
N VAL A 220 7.22 2.01 19.96
CA VAL A 220 6.16 1.24 19.29
C VAL A 220 6.21 -0.23 19.73
N PHE A 221 7.40 -0.80 19.88
CA PHE A 221 7.58 -2.18 20.34
C PHE A 221 7.49 -2.33 21.87
N LYS A 222 7.85 -1.32 22.67
CA LYS A 222 7.68 -1.36 24.14
C LYS A 222 6.23 -1.41 24.59
N LYS A 223 5.31 -0.74 23.88
CA LYS A 223 3.85 -0.80 24.17
C LYS A 223 3.20 -2.17 23.89
N LYS A 224 3.95 -3.15 23.34
CA LYS A 224 3.45 -4.49 22.99
C LYS A 224 3.97 -5.63 23.88
N SER A 225 4.73 -5.33 24.93
CA SER A 225 5.02 -6.33 25.96
C SER A 225 3.86 -6.39 26.96
N PRO A 226 3.32 -7.57 27.30
CA PRO A 226 2.27 -7.72 28.31
C PRO A 226 2.73 -7.26 29.70
#